data_AF-A0A965JX06-F1
#
_entry.id   AF-A0A965JX06-F1
#
_cell.length_a   1.000
_cell.length_b   1.000
_cell.length_c   1.000
_cell.angle_alpha   90.00
_cell.angle_beta   90.00
_cell.angle_gamma   90.00
#
_symmetry.space_group_name_H-M   'P 1'
#
loop_
_entity.id
_entity.type
_entity.pdbx_description
1 polymer ?
#
loop_
_entity_poly.entity_id
_entity_poly.type
_entity_poly.pdbx_seq_one_letter_code
_entity_poly.pdbx_strand_id
1 'polypeptide(L)'
;MPRRVVLKISGEALASSASDQTIDAKVVDFLASEIAKATESGELELALVVGGGNIWRGASGELAGMNRANSDIMGMLGTIINALALQDAIENHGRQARVMTAINMDQVAEPYIRRRAVRHLEKGRIVIFAAGMGNPYCFDEAIQKELRVMDLTAITFCKDNDLPIRVFDLMKTDNLRRALAGEAVGTLVK
;
A
#
# COMPACT_ATOMS: atom_id res chain seq x y z
N MET A 1 -5.35 8.69 18.91
CA MET A 1 -4.80 8.17 17.64
C MET A 1 -4.66 6.66 17.73
N PRO A 2 -4.88 5.90 16.65
CA PRO A 2 -4.58 4.47 16.62
C PRO A 2 -3.06 4.23 16.72
N ARG A 3 -2.66 3.18 17.44
CA ARG A 3 -1.24 2.80 17.57
C ARG A 3 -0.67 2.21 16.28
N ARG A 4 -1.46 1.41 15.56
CA ARG A 4 -1.06 0.72 14.32
C ARG A 4 -2.10 0.90 13.24
N VAL A 5 -1.65 1.25 12.04
CA VAL A 5 -2.54 1.52 10.89
C VAL A 5 -1.97 0.88 9.63
N VAL A 6 -2.87 0.37 8.79
CA VAL A 6 -2.58 0.00 7.41
C VAL A 6 -3.21 1.06 6.50
N LEU A 7 -2.38 1.76 5.73
CA LEU A 7 -2.82 2.72 4.72
C LEU A 7 -2.75 2.05 3.34
N LYS A 8 -3.91 1.86 2.71
CA LYS A 8 -3.99 1.39 1.32
C LYS A 8 -4.02 2.60 0.37
N ILE A 9 -3.17 2.56 -0.64
CA ILE A 9 -3.06 3.58 -1.68
C ILE A 9 -3.32 2.90 -3.03
N SER A 10 -4.14 3.51 -3.89
CA SER A 10 -4.31 2.99 -5.26
C SER A 10 -3.06 3.25 -6.08
N GLY A 11 -2.74 2.38 -7.03
CA GLY A 11 -1.61 2.65 -7.93
C GLY A 11 -1.81 3.94 -8.73
N GLU A 12 -3.04 4.18 -9.16
CA GLU A 12 -3.48 5.39 -9.86
C GLU A 12 -3.23 6.66 -9.06
N ALA A 13 -3.18 6.58 -7.73
CA ALA A 13 -2.89 7.73 -6.89
C ALA A 13 -1.43 8.17 -6.96
N LEU A 14 -0.54 7.38 -7.57
CA LEU A 14 0.85 7.76 -7.85
C LEU A 14 1.05 8.31 -9.26
N ALA A 15 0.07 8.17 -10.13
CA ALA A 15 0.10 8.73 -11.48
C ALA A 15 -0.39 10.18 -11.47
N SER A 16 -0.13 10.90 -12.55
CA SER A 16 -0.61 12.27 -12.74
C SER A 16 -1.59 12.35 -13.88
N SER A 17 -2.68 13.08 -13.68
CA SER A 17 -3.65 13.35 -14.76
C SER A 17 -3.10 14.35 -15.79
N ALA A 18 -1.97 14.98 -15.52
CA ALA A 18 -1.37 16.01 -16.36
C ALA A 18 -0.23 15.50 -17.26
N SER A 19 0.14 14.22 -17.16
CA SER A 19 1.21 13.63 -17.97
C SER A 19 1.00 12.14 -18.22
N ASP A 20 1.68 11.59 -19.22
CA ASP A 20 1.66 10.14 -19.50
C ASP A 20 2.59 9.34 -18.56
N GLN A 21 3.11 9.98 -17.50
CA GLN A 21 3.93 9.29 -16.51
C GLN A 21 3.08 8.36 -15.66
N THR A 22 3.47 7.09 -15.64
CA THR A 22 2.84 6.07 -14.79
C THR A 22 3.15 6.29 -13.31
N ILE A 23 4.25 6.96 -12.97
CA ILE A 23 4.63 7.37 -11.61
C ILE A 23 5.10 8.82 -11.68
N ASP A 24 4.34 9.74 -11.08
CA ASP A 24 4.69 11.16 -11.03
C ASP A 24 5.47 11.46 -9.74
N ALA A 25 6.70 11.94 -9.90
CA ALA A 25 7.61 12.22 -8.79
C ALA A 25 7.05 13.26 -7.79
N LYS A 26 6.29 14.26 -8.26
CA LYS A 26 5.71 15.29 -7.37
C LYS A 26 4.57 14.71 -6.53
N VAL A 27 3.78 13.83 -7.13
CA VAL A 27 2.69 13.14 -6.42
C VAL A 27 3.27 12.21 -5.36
N VAL A 28 4.29 11.41 -5.71
CA VAL A 28 4.97 10.52 -4.77
C VAL A 28 5.64 11.32 -3.64
N ASP A 29 6.31 12.43 -3.95
CA ASP A 29 6.94 13.31 -2.97
C ASP A 29 5.91 13.93 -2.01
N PHE A 30 4.77 14.41 -2.54
CA PHE A 30 3.68 14.92 -1.72
C PHE A 30 3.17 13.86 -0.73
N LEU A 31 2.90 12.64 -1.21
CA LEU A 31 2.43 11.54 -0.36
C LEU A 31 3.47 11.16 0.70
N ALA A 32 4.74 11.11 0.33
CA ALA A 32 5.84 10.85 1.26
C ALA A 32 5.92 11.93 2.34
N SER A 33 5.75 13.20 1.98
CA SER A 33 5.73 14.31 2.94
C SER A 33 4.59 14.19 3.95
N GLU A 34 3.40 13.78 3.51
CA GLU A 34 2.23 13.58 4.39
C GLU A 34 2.43 12.39 5.33
N ILE A 35 3.00 11.31 4.82
CA ILE A 35 3.38 10.12 5.60
C ILE A 35 4.46 10.48 6.63
N ALA A 36 5.44 11.29 6.26
CA ALA A 36 6.52 11.72 7.15
C ALA A 36 5.97 12.55 8.31
N LYS A 37 5.12 13.55 8.03
CA LYS A 37 4.43 14.34 9.06
C LYS A 37 3.59 13.45 9.99
N ALA A 38 2.83 12.51 9.43
CA ALA A 38 1.97 11.63 10.22
C ALA A 38 2.75 10.66 11.13
N THR A 39 4.01 10.36 10.80
CA THR A 39 4.86 9.41 11.56
C THR A 39 5.94 10.10 12.38
N GLU A 40 5.97 11.43 12.41
CA GLU A 40 7.01 12.24 13.05
C GLU A 40 7.16 11.96 14.56
N SER A 41 6.05 11.73 15.27
CA SER A 41 6.06 11.43 16.70
C SER A 41 6.71 10.07 17.04
N GLY A 42 6.84 9.16 16.07
CA GLY A 42 7.35 7.81 16.27
C GLY A 42 6.39 6.85 16.98
N GLU A 43 5.22 7.32 17.42
CA GLU A 43 4.21 6.48 18.10
C GLU A 43 3.35 5.67 17.12
N LEU A 44 3.25 6.13 15.87
CA LEU A 44 2.45 5.51 14.83
C LEU A 44 3.23 4.38 14.15
N GLU A 45 2.76 3.14 14.35
CA GLU A 45 3.20 1.97 13.61
C GLU A 45 2.47 1.91 12.26
N LEU A 46 3.08 2.47 11.21
CA LEU A 46 2.47 2.58 9.88
C LEU A 46 2.93 1.48 8.91
N ALA A 47 1.96 0.76 8.36
CA ALA A 47 2.13 -0.10 7.21
C ALA A 47 1.44 0.48 5.97
N LEU A 48 2.05 0.35 4.81
CA LEU A 48 1.54 0.79 3.52
C LEU A 48 1.25 -0.42 2.62
N VAL A 49 0.19 -0.31 1.83
CA VAL A 49 -0.11 -1.24 0.73
C VAL A 49 -0.42 -0.39 -0.50
N VAL A 50 0.31 -0.59 -1.59
CA VAL A 50 0.12 0.17 -2.83
C VAL A 50 -0.32 -0.73 -3.98
N GLY A 51 -1.34 -0.30 -4.73
CA GLY A 51 -1.79 -0.99 -5.94
C GLY A 51 -0.83 -0.80 -7.11
N GLY A 52 -1.01 -1.56 -8.20
CA GLY A 52 -0.15 -1.52 -9.40
C GLY A 52 -0.84 -0.98 -10.66
N GLY A 53 -2.09 -0.49 -10.53
CA GLY A 53 -2.97 -0.16 -11.67
C GLY A 53 -2.53 1.03 -12.54
N ASN A 54 -1.59 1.84 -12.06
CA ASN A 54 -0.89 2.85 -12.85
C ASN A 54 0.16 2.28 -13.81
N ILE A 55 0.72 1.10 -13.51
CA ILE A 55 1.73 0.43 -14.35
C ILE A 55 1.06 -0.66 -15.19
N TRP A 56 0.20 -1.45 -14.57
CA TRP A 56 -0.48 -2.56 -15.24
C TRP A 56 -1.93 -2.68 -14.80
N ARG A 57 -2.86 -2.59 -15.76
CA ARG A 57 -4.29 -2.85 -15.55
C ARG A 57 -4.62 -4.22 -16.11
N GLY A 58 -4.93 -5.18 -15.23
CA GLY A 58 -5.15 -6.58 -15.62
C GLY A 58 -6.20 -6.79 -16.73
N ALA A 59 -7.26 -5.95 -16.74
CA ALA A 59 -8.30 -5.97 -17.76
C ALA A 59 -7.78 -5.70 -19.19
N SER A 60 -6.67 -4.96 -19.32
CA SER A 60 -6.04 -4.66 -20.60
C SER A 60 -5.26 -5.86 -21.17
N GLY A 61 -4.77 -6.76 -20.32
CA GLY A 61 -4.01 -7.94 -20.72
C GLY A 61 -4.89 -9.08 -21.25
N GLU A 62 -6.05 -9.32 -20.63
CA GLU A 62 -6.99 -10.37 -21.08
C GLU A 62 -7.54 -10.08 -22.48
N LEU A 63 -7.84 -8.81 -22.77
CA LEU A 63 -8.25 -8.34 -24.10
C LEU A 63 -7.17 -8.58 -25.18
N ALA A 64 -5.90 -8.64 -24.78
CA ALA A 64 -4.77 -8.90 -25.65
C ALA A 64 -4.42 -10.41 -25.79
N GLY A 65 -5.25 -11.30 -25.23
CA GLY A 65 -5.01 -12.75 -25.27
C GLY A 65 -3.92 -13.25 -24.31
N MET A 66 -3.53 -12.43 -23.33
CA MET A 66 -2.53 -12.82 -22.33
C MET A 66 -3.10 -13.81 -21.32
N ASN A 67 -2.28 -14.77 -20.90
CA ASN A 67 -2.63 -15.65 -19.78
C ASN A 67 -2.85 -14.82 -18.50
N ARG A 68 -3.99 -15.04 -17.84
CA ARG A 68 -4.37 -14.34 -16.61
C ARG A 68 -3.30 -14.39 -15.52
N ALA A 69 -2.68 -15.55 -15.27
CA ALA A 69 -1.65 -15.67 -14.25
C ALA A 69 -0.41 -14.82 -14.53
N ASN A 70 -0.01 -14.69 -15.80
CA ASN A 70 1.08 -13.79 -16.18
C ASN A 70 0.66 -12.32 -16.01
N SER A 71 -0.58 -11.96 -16.35
CA SER A 71 -1.14 -10.62 -16.12
C SER A 71 -1.14 -10.26 -14.63
N ASP A 72 -1.48 -11.21 -13.75
CA ASP A 72 -1.47 -11.01 -12.30
C ASP A 72 -0.04 -10.82 -11.77
N ILE A 73 0.94 -11.57 -12.29
CA ILE A 73 2.37 -11.37 -11.96
C ILE A 73 2.82 -9.97 -12.37
N MET A 74 2.44 -9.49 -13.56
CA MET A 74 2.76 -8.13 -14.01
C MET A 74 2.15 -7.07 -13.09
N GLY A 75 0.91 -7.28 -12.64
CA GLY A 75 0.27 -6.45 -11.61
C GLY A 75 1.05 -6.45 -10.29
N MET A 76 1.48 -7.62 -9.82
CA MET A 76 2.30 -7.76 -8.60
C MET A 76 3.64 -7.04 -8.73
N LEU A 77 4.33 -7.15 -9.87
CA LEU A 77 5.56 -6.42 -10.15
C LEU A 77 5.32 -4.90 -10.17
N GLY A 78 4.19 -4.45 -10.73
CA GLY A 78 3.77 -3.04 -10.66
C GLY A 78 3.68 -2.52 -9.22
N THR A 79 3.09 -3.29 -8.31
CA THR A 79 3.04 -2.89 -6.89
C THR A 79 4.44 -2.76 -6.26
N ILE A 80 5.41 -3.58 -6.68
CA ILE A 80 6.78 -3.52 -6.17
C ILE A 80 7.50 -2.26 -6.67
N ILE A 81 7.34 -1.93 -7.95
CA ILE A 81 7.92 -0.71 -8.53
C ILE A 81 7.39 0.52 -7.79
N ASN A 82 6.07 0.58 -7.55
CA ASN A 82 5.46 1.65 -6.76
C ASN A 82 5.96 1.70 -5.32
N ALA A 83 6.14 0.54 -4.69
CA ALA A 83 6.64 0.44 -3.32
C ALA A 83 8.08 0.97 -3.20
N LEU A 84 8.94 0.70 -4.19
CA LEU A 84 10.31 1.24 -4.24
C LEU A 84 10.30 2.76 -4.42
N ALA A 85 9.46 3.29 -5.31
CA ALA A 85 9.32 4.73 -5.51
C ALA A 85 8.88 5.44 -4.22
N LEU A 86 7.90 4.87 -3.51
CA LEU A 86 7.45 5.38 -2.21
C LEU A 86 8.53 5.24 -1.13
N GLN A 87 9.27 4.12 -1.11
CA GLN A 87 10.36 3.94 -0.15
C GLN A 87 11.40 5.04 -0.29
N ASP A 88 11.89 5.28 -1.50
CA ASP A 88 12.90 6.31 -1.77
C ASP A 88 12.41 7.70 -1.35
N ALA A 89 11.19 8.08 -1.75
CA ALA A 89 10.62 9.37 -1.36
C ALA A 89 10.45 9.51 0.16
N ILE A 90 9.97 8.47 0.86
CA ILE A 90 9.83 8.49 2.32
C ILE A 90 11.20 8.62 3.01
N GLU A 91 12.23 7.95 2.47
CA GLU A 91 13.60 8.05 2.97
C GLU A 91 14.21 9.45 2.75
N ASN A 92 13.89 10.10 1.63
CA ASN A 92 14.26 11.50 1.36
C ASN A 92 13.60 12.49 2.33
N HIS A 93 12.44 12.14 2.90
CA HIS A 93 11.79 12.89 3.99
C HIS A 93 12.25 12.47 5.40
N GLY A 94 13.39 11.79 5.51
CA GLY A 94 14.06 11.49 6.79
C GLY A 94 13.42 10.35 7.60
N ARG A 95 12.53 9.56 7.00
CA ARG A 95 11.90 8.40 7.65
C ARG A 95 12.50 7.10 7.12
N GLN A 96 12.61 6.08 7.97
CA GLN A 96 13.07 4.76 7.50
C GLN A 96 11.89 3.95 6.96
N ALA A 97 12.00 3.47 5.72
CA ALA A 97 11.02 2.58 5.11
C ALA A 97 11.64 1.23 4.73
N ARG A 98 10.85 0.17 4.71
CA ARG A 98 11.26 -1.16 4.24
C ARG A 98 10.19 -1.78 3.37
N VAL A 99 10.55 -2.11 2.15
CA VAL A 99 9.69 -2.86 1.23
C VAL A 99 9.82 -4.35 1.54
N MET A 100 8.67 -4.99 1.76
CA MET A 100 8.56 -6.42 1.99
C MET A 100 7.61 -7.02 0.95
N THR A 101 8.03 -8.10 0.30
CA THR A 101 7.26 -8.70 -0.80
C THR A 101 7.01 -10.19 -0.59
N ALA A 102 5.86 -10.65 -1.07
CA ALA A 102 5.52 -12.07 -1.08
C ALA A 102 6.30 -12.88 -2.14
N ILE A 103 6.86 -12.20 -3.15
CA ILE A 103 7.75 -12.79 -4.15
C ILE A 103 9.20 -12.59 -3.69
N ASN A 104 9.98 -13.66 -3.60
CA ASN A 104 11.38 -13.57 -3.21
C ASN A 104 12.20 -12.87 -4.29
N MET A 105 12.88 -11.78 -3.93
CA MET A 105 13.71 -10.98 -4.83
C MET A 105 14.85 -10.31 -4.06
N ASP A 106 15.84 -11.12 -3.68
CA ASP A 106 16.88 -10.79 -2.69
C ASP A 106 17.64 -9.48 -2.97
N GLN A 107 17.81 -9.11 -4.24
CA GLN A 107 18.53 -7.88 -4.63
C GLN A 107 17.65 -6.63 -4.65
N VAL A 108 16.34 -6.78 -4.55
CA VAL A 108 15.36 -5.70 -4.77
C VAL A 108 14.63 -5.34 -3.48
N ALA A 109 14.11 -6.33 -2.76
CA ALA A 109 13.29 -6.10 -1.57
C ALA A 109 13.30 -7.31 -0.63
N GLU A 110 13.00 -7.06 0.65
CA GLU A 110 13.00 -8.13 1.64
C GLU A 110 11.84 -9.12 1.42
N PRO A 111 12.03 -10.42 1.63
CA PRO A 111 10.92 -11.36 1.64
C PRO A 111 9.99 -11.08 2.82
N TYR A 112 8.68 -11.26 2.62
CA TYR A 112 7.70 -11.09 3.68
C TYR A 112 7.89 -12.14 4.78
N ILE A 113 8.27 -11.66 5.97
CA ILE A 113 8.29 -12.46 7.20
C ILE A 113 7.54 -11.68 8.26
N ARG A 114 6.37 -12.17 8.69
CA ARG A 114 5.47 -11.50 9.65
C ARG A 114 6.20 -10.97 10.89
N ARG A 115 7.02 -11.81 11.54
CA ARG A 115 7.77 -11.42 12.74
C ARG A 115 8.75 -10.27 12.47
N ARG A 116 9.38 -10.26 11.30
CA ARG A 116 10.29 -9.19 10.89
C ARG A 116 9.52 -7.89 10.63
N ALA A 117 8.39 -7.97 9.91
CA ALA A 117 7.52 -6.81 9.67
C ALA A 117 7.08 -6.14 10.98
N VAL A 118 6.58 -6.93 11.94
CA VAL A 118 6.23 -6.43 13.29
C VAL A 118 7.42 -5.77 13.97
N ARG A 119 8.61 -6.37 13.86
CA ARG A 119 9.84 -5.79 14.44
C ARG A 119 10.27 -4.48 13.79
N HIS A 120 10.01 -4.28 12.50
CA HIS A 120 10.24 -2.98 11.83
C HIS A 120 9.28 -1.92 12.36
N LEU A 121 7.99 -2.25 12.47
CA LEU A 121 6.96 -1.36 13.01
C LEU A 121 7.28 -0.93 14.44
N GLU A 122 7.64 -1.87 15.32
CA GLU A 122 8.07 -1.58 16.71
C GLU A 122 9.30 -0.66 16.80
N LYS A 123 10.14 -0.64 15.76
CA LYS A 123 11.32 0.24 15.67
C LYS A 123 10.98 1.61 15.06
N GLY A 124 9.71 1.91 14.83
CA GLY A 124 9.26 3.15 14.21
C GLY A 124 9.56 3.26 12.71
N ARG A 125 9.86 2.13 12.05
CA ARG A 125 10.07 2.07 10.59
C ARG A 125 8.72 1.87 9.89
N ILE A 126 8.57 2.50 8.74
CA ILE A 126 7.42 2.30 7.86
C ILE A 126 7.64 1.00 7.08
N VAL A 127 6.61 0.15 7.02
CA VAL A 127 6.67 -1.11 6.24
C VAL A 127 5.78 -0.99 5.03
N ILE A 128 6.31 -1.22 3.83
CA ILE A 128 5.56 -1.19 2.58
C ILE A 128 5.40 -2.63 2.08
N PHE A 129 4.17 -3.14 2.05
CA PHE A 129 3.89 -4.46 1.52
C PHE A 129 3.60 -4.38 0.02
N ALA A 130 4.30 -5.21 -0.74
CA ALA A 130 4.18 -5.30 -2.19
C ALA A 130 4.02 -6.75 -2.65
N ALA A 131 3.69 -6.93 -3.92
CA ALA A 131 3.40 -8.20 -4.60
C ALA A 131 2.16 -8.94 -4.06
N GLY A 132 1.26 -8.26 -3.36
CA GLY A 132 0.07 -8.89 -2.78
C GLY A 132 0.44 -10.14 -1.96
N MET A 133 -0.14 -11.29 -2.33
CA MET A 133 0.13 -12.58 -1.69
C MET A 133 1.14 -13.45 -2.43
N GLY A 134 1.70 -12.99 -3.56
CA GLY A 134 2.69 -13.74 -4.33
C GLY A 134 2.13 -14.96 -5.08
N ASN A 135 0.80 -15.14 -5.14
CA ASN A 135 0.15 -16.23 -5.87
C ASN A 135 -0.89 -15.67 -6.87
N PRO A 136 -0.77 -15.96 -8.18
CA PRO A 136 -1.69 -15.48 -9.21
C PRO A 136 -3.16 -15.94 -9.04
N TYR A 137 -3.44 -17.00 -8.28
CA TYR A 137 -4.78 -17.63 -8.26
C TYR A 137 -5.61 -17.40 -6.99
N CYS A 138 -5.11 -16.68 -5.99
CA CYS A 138 -5.68 -16.73 -4.64
C CYS A 138 -6.31 -15.41 -4.19
N PHE A 139 -7.49 -15.08 -4.68
CA PHE A 139 -8.40 -14.22 -3.89
C PHE A 139 -9.10 -15.03 -2.78
N ASP A 140 -9.35 -16.33 -3.01
CA ASP A 140 -10.11 -17.18 -2.07
C ASP A 140 -9.29 -17.74 -0.90
N GLU A 141 -8.00 -18.06 -1.09
CA GLU A 141 -7.14 -18.48 0.04
C GLU A 141 -6.73 -17.30 0.95
N ALA A 142 -6.84 -16.07 0.46
CA ALA A 142 -6.59 -14.83 1.22
C ALA A 142 -7.50 -14.73 2.46
N ILE A 143 -8.76 -15.13 2.27
CA ILE A 143 -9.80 -15.18 3.30
C ILE A 143 -9.48 -16.30 4.30
N GLN A 144 -9.01 -17.47 3.84
CA GLN A 144 -8.75 -18.63 4.70
C GLN A 144 -7.42 -18.56 5.48
N LYS A 145 -6.41 -17.81 5.01
CA LYS A 145 -5.06 -17.78 5.61
C LYS A 145 -4.72 -16.47 6.34
N GLU A 146 -5.72 -15.63 6.65
CA GLU A 146 -5.54 -14.33 7.34
C GLU A 146 -4.53 -13.37 6.68
N LEU A 147 -4.23 -13.57 5.38
CA LEU A 147 -3.27 -12.75 4.64
C LEU A 147 -4.02 -11.61 3.94
N ARG A 148 -4.07 -10.50 4.68
CA ARG A 148 -4.84 -9.27 4.43
C ARG A 148 -4.27 -8.44 3.26
N VAL A 149 -4.76 -8.60 2.02
CA VAL A 149 -4.65 -7.58 0.96
C VAL A 149 -5.84 -7.59 -0.05
N MET A 150 -6.58 -6.46 -0.10
CA MET A 150 -7.34 -5.80 -1.21
C MET A 150 -8.89 -5.86 -1.47
N ASP A 151 -9.35 -4.62 -1.77
CA ASP A 151 -10.45 -3.93 -2.49
C ASP A 151 -11.97 -4.15 -2.30
N LEU A 152 -12.54 -5.35 -2.15
CA LEU A 152 -13.98 -5.48 -1.78
C LEU A 152 -14.17 -6.52 -0.68
N THR A 153 -13.54 -7.67 -0.87
CA THR A 153 -13.43 -8.74 0.13
C THR A 153 -12.76 -8.24 1.40
N ALA A 154 -11.74 -7.38 1.30
CA ALA A 154 -11.10 -6.77 2.47
C ALA A 154 -12.03 -5.82 3.23
N ILE A 155 -12.93 -5.11 2.53
CA ILE A 155 -13.92 -4.22 3.16
C ILE A 155 -14.96 -5.07 3.90
N THR A 156 -15.52 -6.09 3.25
CA THR A 156 -16.47 -7.02 3.87
C THR A 156 -15.83 -7.75 5.06
N PHE A 157 -14.62 -8.28 4.91
CA PHE A 157 -13.88 -8.93 6.00
C PHE A 157 -13.63 -8.00 7.19
N CYS A 158 -13.18 -6.77 6.94
CA CYS A 158 -12.98 -5.79 8.01
C CYS A 158 -14.30 -5.49 8.71
N LYS A 159 -15.40 -5.40 7.96
CA LYS A 159 -16.75 -5.24 8.52
C LYS A 159 -17.18 -6.44 9.36
N ASP A 160 -16.87 -7.66 8.92
CA ASP A 160 -17.19 -8.91 9.61
C ASP A 160 -16.34 -9.13 10.88
N ASN A 161 -15.21 -8.41 11.01
CA ASN A 161 -14.27 -8.52 12.12
C ASN A 161 -14.15 -7.23 12.94
N ASP A 162 -15.12 -6.31 12.81
CA ASP A 162 -15.19 -5.03 13.52
C ASP A 162 -13.91 -4.18 13.39
N LEU A 163 -13.20 -4.29 12.26
CA LEU A 163 -12.02 -3.49 11.96
C LEU A 163 -12.48 -2.16 11.34
N PRO A 164 -12.26 -1.02 12.01
CA PRO A 164 -12.72 0.27 11.50
C PRO A 164 -11.97 0.66 10.23
N ILE A 165 -12.71 0.92 9.15
CA ILE A 165 -12.16 1.41 7.89
C ILE A 165 -12.51 2.89 7.73
N ARG A 166 -11.51 3.70 7.39
CA ARG A 166 -11.72 5.10 7.01
C ARG A 166 -11.31 5.31 5.56
N VAL A 167 -12.27 5.71 4.74
CA VAL A 167 -12.06 6.07 3.33
C VAL A 167 -11.97 7.58 3.23
N PHE A 168 -10.87 8.10 2.71
CA PHE A 168 -10.66 9.54 2.56
C PHE A 168 -9.73 9.86 1.40
N ASP A 169 -9.73 11.12 1.01
CA ASP A 169 -8.86 11.65 -0.04
C ASP A 169 -7.47 11.98 0.54
N LEU A 170 -6.44 11.25 0.10
CA LEU A 170 -5.06 11.42 0.56
C LEU A 170 -4.35 12.62 -0.10
N MET A 171 -4.90 13.15 -1.20
CA MET A 171 -4.30 14.26 -1.95
C MET A 171 -4.59 15.63 -1.34
N LYS A 172 -5.40 15.69 -0.29
CA LYS A 172 -5.61 16.90 0.50
C LYS A 172 -4.53 17.02 1.57
N THR A 173 -3.94 18.20 1.68
CA THR A 173 -2.95 18.50 2.71
C THR A 173 -3.49 18.22 4.11
N ASP A 174 -2.66 17.58 4.94
CA ASP A 174 -2.90 17.22 6.34
C ASP A 174 -4.01 16.18 6.58
N ASN A 175 -4.62 15.66 5.52
CA ASN A 175 -5.81 14.82 5.64
C ASN A 175 -5.50 13.47 6.30
N LEU A 176 -4.30 12.93 6.10
CA LEU A 176 -3.84 11.71 6.79
C LEU A 176 -3.78 11.92 8.30
N ARG A 177 -3.18 13.01 8.77
CA ARG A 177 -3.06 13.32 10.20
C ARG A 177 -4.43 13.55 10.83
N ARG A 178 -5.30 14.29 10.14
CA ARG A 178 -6.68 14.56 10.57
C ARG A 178 -7.50 13.26 10.67
N ALA A 179 -7.36 12.37 9.69
CA ALA A 179 -7.97 11.05 9.70
C ALA A 179 -7.51 10.20 10.90
N LEU A 180 -6.22 10.22 11.22
CA LEU A 180 -5.62 9.53 12.38
C LEU A 180 -6.05 10.13 13.72
N ALA A 181 -6.23 11.46 13.76
CA ALA A 181 -6.75 12.19 14.92
C ALA A 181 -8.23 11.91 15.19
N GLY A 182 -8.93 11.27 14.24
CA GLY A 182 -10.35 10.94 14.37
C GLY A 182 -11.30 12.05 13.93
N GLU A 183 -10.79 13.11 13.29
CA GLU A 183 -11.61 14.21 12.76
C GLU A 183 -12.62 13.71 11.72
N ALA A 184 -13.61 14.53 11.38
CA ALA A 184 -14.63 14.23 10.37
C ALA A 184 -14.07 14.33 8.92
N VAL A 185 -13.08 13.48 8.63
CA VAL A 185 -12.45 13.34 7.32
C VAL A 185 -12.89 12.04 6.67
N GLY A 186 -13.50 12.17 5.49
CA GLY A 186 -13.96 11.05 4.68
C GLY A 186 -15.14 10.30 5.31
N THR A 187 -15.21 9.00 5.06
CA THR A 187 -16.28 8.11 5.54
C THR A 187 -15.68 7.04 6.43
N LEU A 188 -16.22 6.93 7.65
CA LEU A 188 -15.90 5.84 8.58
C LEU A 188 -16.91 4.72 8.38
N VAL A 189 -16.42 3.54 7.97
CA VAL A 189 -17.19 2.30 7.90
C VAL A 189 -16.90 1.51 9.17
N LYS A 190 -17.96 1.19 9.90
CA LYS A 190 -17.97 0.28 11.04
C LYS A 190 -18.74 -0.98 10.63
#